data_AF-A0A957SGG7-F1
#
_entry.id   AF-A0A957SGG7-F1
#
_cell.length_a   1.000
_cell.length_b   1.000
_cell.length_c   1.000
_cell.angle_alpha   90.00
_cell.angle_beta   90.00
_cell.angle_gamma   90.00
#
_symmetry.space_group_name_H-M   'P 1'
#
loop_
_entity.id
_entity.type
_entity.pdbx_description
1 polymer ?
#
loop_
_entity_poly.entity_id
_entity_poly.type
_entity_poly.pdbx_seq_one_letter_code
_entity_poly.pdbx_strand_id
1 'polypeptide(L)'
;ADRIGGVTMSTFVSNVMGASADGQAVTPIYTYADTRNAPDAAQLRQELGADGQQKAHDRTGCLVHTSYLPARFRWLQRVEPSQLAQADHWLSIGEYLLWRFTGRRLASYSVASWTGLLDRRQLIWDPEWLRQLPLNADQLSPLGDVDEPL
;
A
#
# COMPACT_ATOMS: atom_id res chain seq x y z
N ALA A 1 22.61 34.05 2.21
CA ALA A 1 21.97 32.83 1.68
C ALA A 1 20.92 32.40 2.70
N ASP A 2 19.70 32.14 2.26
CA ASP A 2 18.62 31.74 3.17
C ASP A 2 18.82 30.30 3.64
N ARG A 3 18.73 30.09 4.96
CA ARG A 3 18.91 28.78 5.59
C ARG A 3 17.56 28.07 5.64
N ILE A 4 17.41 26.98 4.88
CA ILE A 4 16.21 26.13 4.96
C ILE A 4 16.22 25.40 6.31
N GLY A 5 15.17 25.62 7.12
CA GLY A 5 15.03 25.03 8.45
C GLY A 5 14.30 23.69 8.49
N GLY A 6 13.67 23.27 7.39
CA GLY A 6 12.96 22.00 7.29
C GLY A 6 12.34 21.80 5.91
N VAL A 7 12.07 20.54 5.57
CA VAL A 7 11.41 20.12 4.32
C VAL A 7 10.35 19.08 4.69
N THR A 8 9.15 19.26 4.15
CA THR A 8 8.04 18.30 4.30
C THR A 8 7.52 17.91 2.94
N MET A 9 6.94 16.72 2.82
CA MET A 9 6.38 16.22 1.56
C MET A 9 4.97 15.70 1.76
N SER A 10 4.12 15.94 0.77
CA SER A 10 2.79 15.37 0.67
C SER A 10 2.52 14.95 -0.77
N THR A 11 1.89 13.82 -0.96
CA THR A 11 1.47 13.33 -2.28
C THR A 11 -0.01 12.94 -2.26
N PHE A 12 -0.59 12.68 -3.43
CA PHE A 12 -1.86 11.98 -3.48
C PHE A 12 -1.72 10.58 -2.86
N VAL A 13 -2.80 10.09 -2.27
CA VAL A 13 -2.87 8.79 -1.57
C VAL A 13 -3.55 7.74 -2.44
N SER A 14 -3.62 6.50 -1.93
CA SER A 14 -4.26 5.38 -2.63
C SER A 14 -3.59 5.09 -3.99
N ASN A 15 -2.26 4.98 -3.95
CA ASN A 15 -1.43 4.55 -5.08
C ASN A 15 -0.34 3.59 -4.59
N VAL A 16 0.17 2.77 -5.51
CA VAL A 16 1.23 1.81 -5.21
C VAL A 16 2.10 1.59 -6.44
N MET A 17 3.40 1.38 -6.21
CA MET A 17 4.36 0.94 -7.21
C MET A 17 5.29 -0.12 -6.61
N GLY A 18 5.81 -0.99 -7.47
CA GLY A 18 6.85 -1.94 -7.14
C GLY A 18 8.23 -1.34 -7.39
N ALA A 19 9.13 -1.56 -6.44
CA ALA A 19 10.55 -1.25 -6.57
C ALA A 19 11.40 -2.48 -6.23
N SER A 20 12.56 -2.60 -6.86
CA SER A 20 13.59 -3.58 -6.49
C SER A 20 14.31 -3.17 -5.20
N ALA A 21 15.11 -4.09 -4.65
CA ALA A 21 15.86 -3.89 -3.40
C ALA A 21 16.83 -2.70 -3.45
N ASP A 22 17.33 -2.34 -4.64
CA ASP A 22 18.20 -1.18 -4.89
C ASP A 22 17.44 0.12 -5.21
N GLY A 23 16.10 0.09 -5.15
CA GLY A 23 15.24 1.26 -5.32
C GLY A 23 14.95 1.67 -6.76
N GLN A 24 15.21 0.79 -7.74
CA GLN A 24 14.72 1.00 -9.10
C GLN A 24 13.22 0.72 -9.18
N ALA A 25 12.49 1.59 -9.88
CA ALA A 25 11.08 1.37 -10.15
C ALA A 25 10.94 0.24 -11.18
N VAL A 26 10.27 -0.85 -10.82
CA VAL A 26 10.09 -2.03 -11.68
C VAL A 26 8.66 -2.17 -12.21
N THR A 27 7.74 -1.34 -11.73
CA THR A 27 6.36 -1.23 -12.25
C THR A 27 5.98 0.22 -12.50
N PRO A 28 4.91 0.48 -13.27
CA PRO A 28 4.22 1.76 -13.23
C PRO A 28 3.65 2.06 -11.83
N ILE A 29 3.23 3.31 -11.61
CA ILE A 29 2.40 3.68 -10.47
C ILE A 29 0.94 3.31 -10.79
N TYR A 30 0.34 2.45 -9.98
CA TYR A 30 -1.09 2.16 -10.02
C TYR A 30 -1.81 3.12 -9.10
N THR A 31 -2.83 3.82 -9.59
CA THR A 31 -3.59 4.82 -8.82
C THR A 31 -4.99 4.31 -8.49
N TYR A 32 -5.66 4.95 -7.52
CA TYR A 32 -7.03 4.64 -7.14
C TYR A 32 -8.06 4.73 -8.27
N ALA A 33 -7.74 5.50 -9.31
CA ALA A 33 -8.62 5.72 -10.47
C ALA A 33 -8.52 4.57 -11.49
N ASP A 34 -7.51 3.71 -11.40
CA ASP A 34 -7.41 2.52 -12.21
C ASP A 34 -8.36 1.45 -11.66
N THR A 35 -9.44 1.16 -12.40
CA THR A 35 -10.47 0.19 -12.00
C THR A 35 -10.35 -1.17 -12.67
N ARG A 36 -9.21 -1.50 -13.30
CA ARG A 36 -8.99 -2.81 -13.95
C ARG A 36 -9.11 -4.00 -13.01
N ASN A 37 -8.97 -3.76 -11.70
CA ASN A 37 -9.14 -4.73 -10.62
C ASN A 37 -10.60 -4.92 -10.14
N ALA A 38 -11.60 -4.38 -10.86
CA ALA A 38 -13.01 -4.53 -10.49
C ALA A 38 -13.49 -6.00 -10.36
N PRO A 39 -13.10 -6.93 -11.26
CA PRO A 39 -13.43 -8.35 -11.08
C PRO A 39 -12.82 -8.93 -9.80
N ASP A 40 -11.59 -8.55 -9.47
CA ASP A 40 -10.86 -9.03 -8.29
C ASP A 40 -11.48 -8.52 -6.99
N ALA A 41 -11.95 -7.26 -6.97
CA ALA A 41 -12.72 -6.72 -5.85
C ALA A 41 -14.04 -7.49 -5.65
N ALA A 42 -14.74 -7.81 -6.74
CA ALA A 42 -15.98 -8.58 -6.67
C ALA A 42 -15.75 -10.01 -6.15
N GLN A 43 -14.69 -10.66 -6.65
CA GLN A 43 -14.30 -12.00 -6.21
C GLN A 43 -13.90 -12.00 -4.73
N LEU A 44 -13.09 -11.05 -4.27
CA LEU A 44 -12.74 -10.92 -2.85
C LEU A 44 -13.97 -10.76 -1.96
N ARG A 45 -14.95 -9.94 -2.36
CA ARG A 45 -16.21 -9.80 -1.62
C ARG A 45 -16.97 -11.12 -1.54
N GLN A 46 -17.00 -11.89 -2.63
CA GLN A 46 -17.65 -13.20 -2.66
C GLN A 46 -16.93 -14.20 -1.75
N GLU A 47 -15.59 -14.27 -1.83
CA GLU A 47 -14.75 -15.15 -0.99
C GLU A 47 -14.94 -14.88 0.50
N LEU A 48 -15.01 -13.60 0.89
CA LEU A 48 -15.20 -13.19 2.28
C LEU A 48 -16.63 -13.40 2.80
N GLY A 49 -17.63 -13.39 1.92
CA GLY A 49 -19.03 -13.31 2.31
C GLY A 49 -19.37 -12.01 3.06
N ALA A 50 -20.60 -11.90 3.57
CA ALA A 50 -21.06 -10.70 4.28
C ALA A 50 -20.26 -10.45 5.58
N ASP A 51 -20.09 -11.49 6.40
CA ASP A 51 -19.39 -11.39 7.68
C ASP A 51 -17.91 -11.06 7.52
N GLY A 52 -17.23 -11.67 6.52
CA GLY A 52 -15.82 -11.40 6.26
C GLY A 52 -15.60 -9.97 5.76
N GLN A 53 -16.48 -9.46 4.90
CA GLN A 53 -16.45 -8.06 4.47
C GLN A 53 -16.65 -7.10 5.64
N GLN A 54 -17.63 -7.36 6.51
CA GLN A 54 -17.86 -6.54 7.69
C GLN A 54 -16.66 -6.55 8.64
N LYS A 55 -16.04 -7.73 8.87
CA LYS A 55 -14.83 -7.86 9.69
C LYS A 55 -13.63 -7.12 9.07
N ALA A 56 -13.45 -7.23 7.76
CA ALA A 56 -12.37 -6.53 7.07
C ALA A 56 -12.54 -5.01 7.19
N HIS A 57 -13.73 -4.49 6.92
CA HIS A 57 -14.06 -3.08 7.10
C HIS A 57 -13.89 -2.64 8.55
N ASP A 58 -14.29 -3.47 9.52
CA ASP A 58 -14.12 -3.16 10.93
C ASP A 58 -12.66 -3.18 11.40
N ARG A 59 -11.73 -3.88 10.74
CA ARG A 59 -10.30 -3.79 11.04
C ARG A 59 -9.64 -2.60 10.35
N THR A 60 -9.95 -2.37 9.09
CA THR A 60 -9.19 -1.43 8.24
C THR A 60 -9.84 -0.07 8.05
N GLY A 61 -11.15 0.05 8.28
CA GLY A 61 -11.93 1.23 7.93
C GLY A 61 -12.21 1.36 6.42
N CYS A 62 -11.75 0.41 5.60
CA CYS A 62 -11.93 0.43 4.15
C CYS A 62 -12.85 -0.71 3.69
N LEU A 63 -13.77 -0.41 2.78
CA LEU A 63 -14.53 -1.44 2.07
C LEU A 63 -13.62 -2.18 1.08
N VAL A 64 -14.02 -3.39 0.67
CA VAL A 64 -13.36 -4.10 -0.44
C VAL A 64 -13.76 -3.46 -1.77
N HIS A 65 -12.91 -2.55 -2.26
CA HIS A 65 -13.18 -1.68 -3.40
C HIS A 65 -11.94 -1.55 -4.31
N THR A 66 -12.15 -1.17 -5.57
CA THR A 66 -11.10 -1.02 -6.60
C THR A 66 -10.01 -0.02 -6.22
N SER A 67 -10.38 1.00 -5.45
CA SER A 67 -9.46 2.06 -5.00
C SER A 67 -8.39 1.55 -4.03
N TYR A 68 -8.65 0.47 -3.29
CA TYR A 68 -7.77 -0.03 -2.23
C TYR A 68 -6.88 -1.18 -2.69
N LEU A 69 -5.79 -1.41 -1.95
CA LEU A 69 -4.72 -2.31 -2.35
C LEU A 69 -5.09 -3.80 -2.36
N PRO A 70 -6.00 -4.35 -1.50
CA PRO A 70 -6.35 -5.77 -1.59
C PRO A 70 -6.79 -6.22 -2.99
N ALA A 71 -7.69 -5.46 -3.63
CA ALA A 71 -8.13 -5.77 -4.98
C ALA A 71 -6.99 -5.59 -6.01
N ARG A 72 -6.13 -4.57 -5.83
CA ARG A 72 -4.98 -4.34 -6.71
C ARG A 72 -3.99 -5.51 -6.68
N PHE A 73 -3.68 -6.04 -5.50
CA PHE A 73 -2.73 -7.16 -5.39
C PHE A 73 -3.29 -8.47 -5.93
N ARG A 74 -4.59 -8.73 -5.77
CA ARG A 74 -5.26 -9.84 -6.48
C ARG A 74 -5.19 -9.67 -8.00
N TRP A 75 -5.42 -8.46 -8.50
CA TRP A 75 -5.29 -8.18 -9.93
C TRP A 75 -3.86 -8.38 -10.44
N LEU A 76 -2.85 -7.90 -9.71
CA LEU A 76 -1.44 -8.13 -10.05
C LEU A 76 -1.10 -9.63 -10.08
N GLN A 77 -1.59 -10.41 -9.11
CA GLN A 77 -1.42 -11.86 -9.09
C GLN A 77 -1.98 -12.53 -10.36
N ARG A 78 -3.15 -12.08 -10.81
CA ARG A 78 -3.89 -12.69 -11.91
C ARG A 78 -3.40 -12.23 -13.29
N VAL A 79 -3.03 -10.96 -13.42
CA VAL A 79 -2.78 -10.31 -14.73
C VAL A 79 -1.30 -10.05 -14.97
N GLU A 80 -0.54 -9.70 -13.94
CA GLU A 80 0.86 -9.28 -14.04
C GLU A 80 1.78 -10.04 -13.04
N PRO A 81 1.71 -11.39 -12.96
CA PRO A 81 2.45 -12.14 -11.93
C PRO A 81 3.97 -11.97 -12.05
N SER A 82 4.50 -11.71 -13.26
CA SER A 82 5.92 -11.44 -13.48
C SER A 82 6.36 -10.08 -12.92
N GLN A 83 5.52 -9.04 -13.01
CA GLN A 83 5.80 -7.74 -12.37
C GLN A 83 5.70 -7.86 -10.85
N LEU A 84 4.71 -8.64 -10.37
CA LEU A 84 4.53 -8.90 -8.95
C LEU A 84 5.78 -9.55 -8.34
N ALA A 85 6.36 -10.52 -9.03
CA ALA A 85 7.55 -11.25 -8.58
C ALA A 85 8.87 -10.45 -8.67
N GLN A 86 8.93 -9.40 -9.49
CA GLN A 86 10.14 -8.56 -9.63
C GLN A 86 10.26 -7.49 -8.55
N ALA A 87 9.17 -7.19 -7.83
CA ALA A 87 9.17 -6.15 -6.81
C ALA A 87 9.56 -6.71 -5.44
N ASP A 88 10.69 -6.23 -4.92
CA ASP A 88 11.10 -6.48 -3.53
C ASP A 88 10.31 -5.60 -2.55
N HIS A 89 9.88 -4.42 -2.99
CA HIS A 89 9.15 -3.45 -2.18
C HIS A 89 7.92 -2.90 -2.89
N TRP A 90 6.83 -2.76 -2.15
CA TRP A 90 5.58 -2.14 -2.56
C TRP A 90 5.29 -0.92 -1.70
N LEU A 91 5.22 0.24 -2.33
CA LEU A 91 5.15 1.52 -1.66
C LEU A 91 4.42 2.56 -2.49
N SER A 92 3.86 3.58 -1.85
CA SER A 92 3.32 4.75 -2.55
C SER A 92 4.43 5.60 -3.16
N ILE A 93 4.08 6.50 -4.08
CA ILE A 93 5.03 7.46 -4.64
C ILE A 93 5.63 8.39 -3.57
N GLY A 94 4.87 8.71 -2.52
CA GLY A 94 5.37 9.51 -1.39
C GLY A 94 6.46 8.78 -0.62
N GLU A 95 6.23 7.51 -0.30
CA GLU A 95 7.25 6.64 0.33
C GLU A 95 8.47 6.46 -0.58
N TYR A 96 8.26 6.34 -1.90
CA TYR A 96 9.36 6.17 -2.85
C TYR A 96 10.24 7.41 -2.91
N LEU A 97 9.65 8.60 -3.04
CA LEU A 97 10.40 9.85 -3.01
C LEU A 97 11.11 10.05 -1.68
N LEU A 98 10.47 9.69 -0.57
CA LEU A 98 11.08 9.76 0.75
C LEU A 98 12.33 8.88 0.82
N TRP A 99 12.23 7.64 0.31
CA TRP A 99 13.35 6.72 0.26
C TRP A 99 14.48 7.24 -0.63
N ARG A 100 14.16 7.84 -1.78
CA ARG A 100 15.15 8.43 -2.68
C ARG A 100 15.86 9.65 -2.07
N PHE A 101 15.19 10.43 -1.22
CA PHE A 101 15.78 11.61 -0.58
C PHE A 101 16.53 11.31 0.72
N THR A 102 16.09 10.32 1.49
CA THR A 102 16.58 10.10 2.87
C THR A 102 17.27 8.74 3.06
N GLY A 103 17.14 7.82 2.10
CA GLY A 103 17.58 6.43 2.27
C GLY A 103 16.66 5.60 3.18
N ARG A 104 15.56 6.16 3.69
CA ARG A 104 14.62 5.48 4.60
C ARG A 104 13.23 5.32 3.97
N ARG A 105 12.65 4.12 4.09
CA ARG A 105 11.24 3.84 3.78
C ARG A 105 10.39 4.06 5.03
N LEU A 106 9.27 4.74 4.90
CA LEU A 106 8.29 4.94 5.98
C LEU A 106 6.93 5.27 5.40
N ALA A 107 5.91 4.51 5.77
CA ALA A 107 4.51 4.84 5.52
C ALA A 107 3.92 5.50 6.78
N SER A 108 3.51 6.77 6.67
CA SER A 108 2.74 7.41 7.75
C SER A 108 1.41 6.71 7.95
N TYR A 109 0.85 6.79 9.16
CA TYR A 109 -0.45 6.17 9.43
C TYR A 109 -1.55 6.83 8.59
N SER A 110 -1.40 8.12 8.29
CA SER A 110 -2.27 8.84 7.34
C SER A 110 -2.25 8.17 5.97
N VAL A 111 -1.09 7.94 5.36
CA VAL A 111 -0.99 7.27 4.04
C VAL A 111 -1.47 5.82 4.13
N ALA A 112 -1.07 5.09 5.17
CA ALA A 112 -1.42 3.69 5.37
C ALA A 112 -2.93 3.47 5.51
N SER A 113 -3.67 4.41 6.11
CA SER A 113 -5.14 4.31 6.23
C SER A 113 -5.88 4.30 4.89
N TRP A 114 -5.27 4.83 3.82
CA TRP A 114 -5.82 4.82 2.46
C TRP A 114 -5.49 3.56 1.67
N THR A 115 -4.74 2.62 2.26
CA THR A 115 -4.33 1.39 1.56
C THR A 115 -5.39 0.29 1.63
N GLY A 116 -6.23 0.32 2.67
CA GLY A 116 -7.07 -0.82 3.04
C GLY A 116 -6.29 -2.00 3.64
N LEU A 117 -5.01 -1.81 3.98
CA LEU A 117 -4.13 -2.82 4.59
C LEU A 117 -3.70 -2.46 6.02
N LEU A 118 -4.05 -1.29 6.55
CA LEU A 118 -3.74 -0.92 7.93
C LEU A 118 -4.78 -1.52 8.88
N ASP A 119 -4.36 -2.30 9.89
CA ASP A 119 -5.21 -2.54 11.07
C ASP A 119 -5.21 -1.25 11.90
N ARG A 120 -6.34 -0.53 11.89
CA ARG A 120 -6.44 0.79 12.53
C ARG A 120 -6.37 0.75 14.05
N ARG A 121 -6.56 -0.41 14.67
CA ARG A 121 -6.56 -0.59 16.13
C ARG A 121 -5.15 -0.88 16.64
N GLN A 122 -4.43 -1.72 15.92
CA GLN A 122 -3.08 -2.16 16.29
C GLN A 122 -1.98 -1.32 15.65
N LEU A 123 -2.31 -0.53 14.61
CA LEU A 123 -1.37 0.29 13.85
C LEU A 123 -0.25 -0.55 13.19
N ILE A 124 -0.65 -1.72 12.67
CA ILE A 124 0.22 -2.64 11.92
C ILE A 124 -0.41 -2.94 10.56
N TRP A 125 0.37 -3.50 9.63
CA TRP A 125 -0.21 -4.09 8.42
C TRP A 125 -1.09 -5.30 8.79
N ASP A 126 -2.35 -5.30 8.34
CA ASP A 126 -3.41 -6.25 8.71
C ASP A 126 -2.99 -7.70 8.39
N PRO A 127 -2.72 -8.53 9.42
CA PRO A 127 -2.21 -9.88 9.20
C PRO A 127 -3.19 -10.80 8.47
N GLU A 128 -4.50 -10.53 8.56
CA GLU A 128 -5.52 -11.28 7.84
C GLU A 128 -5.45 -11.00 6.33
N TRP A 129 -5.30 -9.73 5.92
CA TRP A 129 -5.06 -9.40 4.52
C TRP A 129 -3.74 -9.97 4.01
N LEU A 130 -2.64 -9.85 4.77
CA LEU A 130 -1.34 -10.39 4.35
C LEU A 130 -1.38 -11.90 4.14
N ARG A 131 -2.20 -12.65 4.90
CA ARG A 131 -2.41 -14.09 4.65
C ARG A 131 -3.17 -14.42 3.37
N GLN A 132 -4.01 -13.50 2.89
CA GLN A 132 -4.89 -13.74 1.73
C GLN A 132 -4.32 -13.16 0.42
N LEU A 133 -3.40 -12.21 0.51
CA LEU A 133 -2.80 -11.51 -0.61
C LEU A 133 -1.40 -12.03 -0.91
N PRO A 134 -0.90 -11.88 -2.15
CA PRO A 134 0.47 -12.24 -2.50
C PRO A 134 1.47 -11.18 -2.02
N LEU A 135 1.48 -10.92 -0.72
CA LEU A 135 2.27 -9.89 -0.07
C LEU A 135 2.79 -10.35 1.28
N ASN A 136 4.04 -9.99 1.56
CA ASN A 136 4.62 -10.11 2.89
C ASN A 136 4.81 -8.72 3.52
N ALA A 137 4.82 -8.65 4.85
CA ALA A 137 4.95 -7.38 5.58
C ALA A 137 6.28 -6.67 5.32
N ASP A 138 7.35 -7.42 5.08
CA ASP A 138 8.71 -6.91 4.78
C ASP A 138 8.83 -6.26 3.39
N GLN A 139 7.92 -6.61 2.48
CA GLN A 139 7.77 -5.94 1.19
C GLN A 139 7.09 -4.57 1.32
N LEU A 140 6.39 -4.28 2.43
CA LEU A 140 5.80 -2.98 2.69
C LEU A 140 6.76 -2.09 3.48
N SER A 141 6.55 -0.78 3.44
CA SER A 141 7.32 0.13 4.31
C SER A 141 6.98 -0.10 5.78
N PRO A 142 7.93 0.12 6.69
CA PRO A 142 7.63 0.28 8.11
C PRO A 142 6.57 1.38 8.31
N LEU A 143 5.68 1.16 9.28
CA LEU A 143 4.65 2.12 9.65
C LEU A 143 5.15 3.05 10.75
N GLY A 144 4.79 4.33 10.65
CA GLY A 144 5.05 5.30 11.71
C GLY A 144 4.86 6.73 11.23
N ASP A 145 4.51 7.62 12.16
CA ASP A 145 4.49 9.05 11.88
C ASP A 145 5.88 9.67 12.11
N VAL A 146 6.09 10.82 11.45
CA VAL A 146 7.32 11.62 11.54
C VAL A 146 7.07 12.78 12.49
N ASP A 147 7.12 12.49 13.77
CA ASP A 147 7.01 13.49 14.84
C ASP A 147 8.36 14.20 15.08
N GLU A 148 9.44 13.63 14.55
CA GLU A 148 10.80 14.17 14.57
C GLU A 148 11.44 14.13 13.16
N PRO A 149 12.40 15.02 12.84
CA PRO A 149 13.16 14.96 11.59
C PRO A 149 13.85 13.59 11.39
N LEU A 150 13.83 13.08 10.16
CA LEU A 150 14.39 11.77 9.77
C LEU A 150 15.92 11.73 9.73
#